data_AF-A0A925DIN4-F1
#
_entry.id   AF-A0A925DIN4-F1
#
_cell.length_a   1.000
_cell.length_b   1.000
_cell.length_c   1.000
_cell.angle_alpha   90.00
_cell.angle_beta   90.00
_cell.angle_gamma   90.00
#
_symmetry.space_group_name_H-M   'P 1'
#
loop_
_entity.id
_entity.type
_entity.pdbx_description
1 polymer ?
#
loop_
_entity_poly.entity_id
_entity_poly.type
_entity_poly.pdbx_seq_one_letter_code
_entity_poly.pdbx_strand_id
1 'polypeptide(L)'
;ALNGLERAVDARLGADGPGFRAAREALEKVIHFIAPLATRENDGGNEDVAVDAALGAATGDSRAGAIAGPIQNRTQALSQLRSVAEFFRRTEPHSPVAYLADKAADWGEMPLHLWLRSVVKDTAAIAMLEELLGSGAKGDAAR
;
A
#
# COMPACT_ATOMS: atom_id res chain seq x y z
N ALA A 1 -25.80 18.06 10.65
CA ALA A 1 -26.34 18.77 9.47
C ALA A 1 -27.38 17.94 8.72
N LEU A 2 -27.06 16.72 8.28
CA LEU A 2 -27.97 15.85 7.50
C LEU A 2 -29.30 15.54 8.21
N ASN A 3 -29.26 15.14 9.49
CA ASN A 3 -30.47 14.88 10.30
C ASN A 3 -31.35 16.12 10.53
N GLY A 4 -30.80 17.32 10.33
CA GLY A 4 -31.56 18.57 10.38
C GLY A 4 -32.31 18.83 9.08
N LEU A 5 -31.69 18.51 7.95
CA LEU A 5 -32.29 18.61 6.62
C LEU A 5 -33.38 17.55 6.41
N GLU A 6 -33.13 16.30 6.84
CA GLU A 6 -34.11 15.21 6.79
C GLU A 6 -35.37 15.56 7.59
N ARG A 7 -35.23 16.02 8.84
CA ARG A 7 -36.37 16.48 9.65
C ARG A 7 -37.11 17.67 9.03
N ALA A 8 -36.41 18.59 8.37
CA ALA A 8 -37.04 19.74 7.72
C ALA A 8 -37.82 19.33 6.46
N VAL A 9 -37.34 18.31 5.74
CA VAL A 9 -37.97 17.75 4.54
C VAL A 9 -39.16 16.86 4.93
N ASP A 10 -39.02 15.98 5.91
CA ASP A 10 -40.11 15.15 6.42
C ASP A 10 -41.26 16.00 6.98
N ALA A 11 -40.94 17.12 7.64
CA ALA A 11 -41.93 18.07 8.15
C ALA A 11 -42.69 18.85 7.06
N ARG A 12 -42.16 18.91 5.82
CA ARG A 12 -42.73 19.71 4.72
C ARG A 12 -43.32 18.86 3.59
N LEU A 13 -42.79 17.66 3.38
CA LEU A 13 -43.12 16.78 2.26
C LEU A 13 -43.63 15.40 2.71
N GLY A 14 -43.56 15.08 4.00
CA GLY A 14 -44.11 13.83 4.55
C GLY A 14 -43.57 12.59 3.82
N ALA A 15 -44.48 11.71 3.40
CA ALA A 15 -44.14 10.47 2.69
C ALA A 15 -43.70 10.67 1.22
N ASP A 16 -43.83 11.87 0.66
CA ASP A 16 -43.43 12.20 -0.71
C ASP A 16 -42.00 12.77 -0.80
N GLY A 17 -41.27 12.80 0.33
CA GLY A 17 -39.88 13.26 0.38
C GLY A 17 -38.89 12.27 -0.24
N PRO A 18 -37.81 12.73 -0.90
CA PRO A 18 -36.74 11.85 -1.36
C PRO A 18 -36.02 11.24 -0.15
N GLY A 19 -35.83 9.91 -0.15
CA GLY A 19 -35.13 9.22 0.93
C GLY A 19 -33.65 9.62 1.00
N PHE A 20 -33.18 10.07 2.16
CA PHE A 20 -31.79 10.51 2.38
C PHE A 20 -30.77 9.37 2.54
N ARG A 21 -31.21 8.11 2.36
CA ARG A 21 -30.37 6.91 2.50
C ARG A 21 -29.13 6.94 1.59
N ALA A 22 -29.30 7.30 0.32
CA ALA A 22 -28.19 7.35 -0.62
C ALA A 22 -27.15 8.42 -0.26
N ALA A 23 -27.60 9.59 0.23
CA ALA A 23 -26.72 10.65 0.69
C ALA A 23 -25.96 10.24 1.97
N ARG A 24 -26.63 9.53 2.89
CA ARG A 24 -25.99 8.97 4.09
C ARG A 24 -24.95 7.92 3.74
N GLU A 25 -25.27 6.99 2.85
CA GLU A 25 -24.33 5.97 2.37
C GLU A 25 -23.12 6.60 1.65
N ALA A 26 -23.32 7.67 0.88
CA ALA A 26 -22.23 8.40 0.24
C ALA A 26 -21.32 9.10 1.27
N LEU A 27 -21.90 9.73 2.30
CA LEU A 27 -21.14 10.40 3.36
C LEU A 27 -20.38 9.39 4.24
N GLU A 28 -21.00 8.25 4.57
CA GLU A 28 -20.33 7.16 5.31
C GLU A 28 -19.12 6.61 4.53
N LYS A 29 -19.23 6.47 3.20
CA LYS A 29 -18.09 6.10 2.34
C LYS A 29 -16.96 7.14 2.39
N VAL A 30 -17.30 8.43 2.36
CA VAL A 30 -16.31 9.52 2.46
C VAL A 30 -15.64 9.54 3.83
N ILE A 31 -16.40 9.37 4.91
CA ILE A 31 -15.86 9.30 6.28
C ILE A 31 -14.94 8.08 6.42
N HIS A 32 -15.34 6.91 5.91
CA HIS A 32 -14.51 5.71 5.98
C HIS A 32 -13.21 5.84 5.15
N PHE A 33 -13.28 6.58 4.03
CA PHE A 33 -12.11 6.88 3.21
C PHE A 33 -11.14 7.87 3.90
N ILE A 34 -11.67 8.85 4.64
CA ILE A 34 -10.86 9.91 5.27
C ILE A 34 -10.40 9.54 6.70
N ALA A 35 -11.15 8.73 7.45
CA ALA A 35 -10.83 8.38 8.84
C ALA A 35 -9.41 7.79 9.02
N PRO A 36 -8.92 6.88 8.16
CA PRO A 36 -7.55 6.37 8.25
C PRO A 36 -6.46 7.43 8.02
N LEU A 37 -6.81 8.56 7.39
CA LEU A 37 -5.89 9.69 7.15
C LEU A 37 -5.81 10.60 8.38
N ALA A 38 -6.91 10.77 9.12
CA ALA A 38 -6.99 11.64 10.30
C ALA A 38 -6.38 11.03 11.57
N THR A 39 -6.40 9.69 11.72
CA THR A 39 -5.80 9.02 12.90
C THR A 39 -4.27 9.14 12.94
N ARG A 40 -3.62 9.55 11.84
CA ARG A 40 -2.16 9.60 11.72
C ARG A 40 -1.54 10.89 12.27
N GLU A 41 -2.34 11.90 12.59
CA GLU A 41 -1.84 13.18 13.09
C GLU A 41 -1.83 13.30 14.63
N ASN A 42 -2.47 12.39 15.37
CA ASN A 42 -2.78 12.64 16.79
C ASN A 42 -2.32 11.57 17.81
N ASP A 43 -1.58 10.53 17.42
CA ASP A 43 -1.14 9.48 18.36
C ASP A 43 0.30 9.70 18.86
N GLY A 44 0.46 10.78 19.63
CA GLY A 44 1.59 11.00 20.53
C GLY A 44 1.07 10.98 21.96
N GLY A 45 1.09 9.83 22.63
CA GLY A 45 0.56 9.73 23.99
C GLY A 45 0.66 8.35 24.63
N ASN A 46 1.87 8.01 25.09
CA ASN A 46 2.20 7.27 26.31
C ASN A 46 1.13 6.38 26.97
N GLU A 47 1.35 5.05 27.02
CA GLU A 47 1.05 4.26 28.22
C GLU A 47 2.11 3.16 28.46
N ASP A 48 2.65 3.22 29.68
CA ASP A 48 3.56 2.29 30.34
C ASP A 48 3.00 0.87 30.40
N VAL A 49 3.84 -0.14 30.15
CA VAL A 49 3.79 -1.40 30.90
C VAL A 49 5.20 -1.94 31.11
N ALA A 50 5.71 -1.76 32.33
CA ALA A 50 6.81 -2.55 32.87
C ALA A 50 6.25 -3.79 33.56
N VAL A 51 6.63 -5.01 33.14
CA VAL A 51 6.93 -6.13 34.05
C VAL A 51 7.94 -7.09 33.38
N ASP A 52 9.16 -7.03 33.91
CA ASP A 52 10.07 -8.12 34.30
C ASP A 52 10.19 -9.39 33.43
N ALA A 53 11.33 -9.55 32.77
CA ALA A 53 11.86 -10.86 32.39
C ALA A 53 13.38 -10.91 32.60
N ALA A 54 13.79 -11.87 33.43
CA ALA A 54 15.11 -12.09 33.99
C ALA A 54 16.22 -12.40 32.96
N LEU A 55 17.44 -12.18 33.46
CA LEU A 55 18.75 -12.24 32.81
C LEU A 55 19.02 -13.51 31.97
N GLY A 56 19.62 -13.29 30.80
CA GLY A 56 20.32 -14.30 30.00
C GLY A 56 21.04 -13.68 28.80
N ALA A 57 22.21 -13.06 29.02
CA ALA A 57 23.03 -12.46 27.99
C ALA A 57 23.79 -13.51 27.15
N ALA A 58 23.65 -13.48 25.82
CA ALA A 58 24.76 -13.17 24.89
C ALA A 58 24.39 -13.41 23.40
N THR A 59 24.35 -12.28 22.67
CA THR A 59 24.90 -12.03 21.33
C THR A 59 24.30 -12.71 20.08
N GLY A 60 23.43 -11.96 19.39
CA GLY A 60 23.77 -11.50 18.02
C GLY A 60 23.00 -12.10 16.85
N ASP A 61 21.76 -11.65 16.62
CA ASP A 61 21.29 -10.97 15.39
C ASP A 61 19.76 -10.99 15.33
N SER A 62 19.12 -10.20 16.19
CA SER A 62 17.68 -9.97 16.11
C SER A 62 17.42 -8.65 15.40
N ARG A 63 17.77 -8.56 14.10
CA ARG A 63 17.17 -7.56 13.20
C ARG A 63 15.79 -8.02 12.73
N ALA A 64 14.93 -8.39 13.67
CA ALA A 64 13.49 -8.34 13.43
C ALA A 64 13.06 -6.89 13.73
N GLY A 65 13.46 -5.97 12.85
CA GLY A 65 13.03 -4.58 12.94
C GLY A 65 11.51 -4.56 12.94
N ALA A 66 10.92 -4.05 14.02
CA ALA A 66 9.48 -3.89 14.14
C ALA A 66 8.96 -3.12 12.91
N ILE A 67 8.30 -3.84 12.00
CA ILE A 67 7.55 -3.26 10.88
C ILE A 67 6.23 -2.76 11.47
N ALA A 68 6.28 -1.72 12.29
CA ALA A 68 5.10 -1.16 12.96
C ALA A 68 5.02 0.36 12.74
N GLY A 69 5.46 0.81 11.56
CA GLY A 69 5.39 2.21 11.15
C GLY A 69 5.10 2.33 9.66
N PRO A 70 4.73 3.54 9.20
CA PRO A 70 4.53 3.78 7.77
C PRO A 70 5.80 3.48 6.98
N ILE A 71 5.65 2.99 5.74
CA ILE A 71 6.76 2.77 4.82
C ILE A 71 7.38 4.13 4.46
N GLN A 72 8.67 4.30 4.74
CA GLN A 72 9.40 5.55 4.56
C GLN A 72 10.26 5.58 3.30
N ASN A 73 10.70 4.41 2.82
CA ASN A 73 11.60 4.33 1.67
C ASN A 73 11.36 3.06 0.85
N ARG A 74 11.89 3.07 -0.39
CA ARG A 74 11.74 1.97 -1.35
C ARG A 74 12.25 0.64 -0.79
N THR A 75 13.42 0.63 -0.17
CA THR A 75 14.03 -0.58 0.39
C THR A 75 13.14 -1.22 1.46
N GLN A 76 12.54 -0.40 2.33
CA GLN A 76 11.59 -0.84 3.36
C GLN A 76 10.31 -1.42 2.74
N ALA A 77 9.80 -0.82 1.65
CA ALA A 77 8.64 -1.34 0.94
C ALA A 77 8.91 -2.75 0.37
N LEU A 78 10.08 -2.92 -0.26
CA LEU A 78 10.49 -4.19 -0.86
C LEU A 78 10.75 -5.26 0.21
N SER A 79 11.38 -4.90 1.34
CA SER A 79 11.57 -5.85 2.45
C SER A 79 10.23 -6.31 3.02
N GLN A 80 9.25 -5.41 3.13
CA GLN A 80 7.92 -5.75 3.63
C GLN A 80 7.17 -6.66 2.64
N LEU A 81 7.29 -6.45 1.33
CA LEU A 81 6.77 -7.37 0.31
C LEU A 81 7.35 -8.78 0.48
N ARG A 82 8.65 -8.91 0.75
CA ARG A 82 9.30 -10.21 1.01
C ARG A 82 8.76 -10.87 2.28
N SER A 83 8.55 -10.09 3.35
CA SER A 83 7.93 -10.59 4.59
C SER A 83 6.49 -11.07 4.37
N VAL A 84 5.70 -10.36 3.55
CA VAL A 84 4.35 -10.78 3.16
C VAL A 84 4.39 -12.08 2.34
N ALA A 85 5.30 -12.19 1.38
CA ALA A 85 5.49 -13.41 0.60
C ALA A 85 5.84 -14.61 1.49
N GLU A 86 6.70 -14.42 2.48
CA GLU A 86 7.08 -15.47 3.44
C GLU A 86 5.90 -15.90 4.33
N PHE A 87 5.10 -14.93 4.80
CA PHE A 87 3.89 -15.23 5.55
C PHE A 87 2.95 -16.13 4.73
N PHE A 88 2.63 -15.74 3.49
CA PHE A 88 1.75 -16.54 2.64
C PHE A 88 2.36 -17.89 2.25
N ARG A 89 3.68 -18.02 2.06
CA ARG A 89 4.31 -19.33 1.85
C ARG A 89 4.10 -20.29 3.02
N ARG A 90 4.07 -19.77 4.25
CA ARG A 90 3.87 -20.57 5.46
C ARG A 90 2.40 -20.94 5.69
N THR A 91 1.47 -20.02 5.41
CA THR A 91 0.03 -20.25 5.64
C THR A 91 -0.66 -20.91 4.45
N GLU A 92 -0.23 -20.60 3.23
CA GLU A 92 -0.82 -21.02 1.96
C GLU A 92 0.29 -21.28 0.91
N PRO A 93 0.97 -22.46 0.95
CA PRO A 93 2.17 -22.74 0.15
C PRO A 93 2.01 -22.61 -1.37
N HIS A 94 0.78 -22.73 -1.86
CA HIS A 94 0.44 -22.65 -3.29
C HIS A 94 -0.36 -21.38 -3.63
N SER A 95 -0.36 -20.39 -2.74
CA SER A 95 -1.05 -19.14 -3.00
C SER A 95 -0.35 -18.35 -4.11
N PRO A 96 -1.07 -17.93 -5.17
CA PRO A 96 -0.50 -17.07 -6.19
C PRO A 96 -0.06 -15.72 -5.61
N VAL A 97 -0.64 -15.29 -4.49
CA VAL A 97 -0.28 -14.04 -3.80
C VAL A 97 1.15 -14.08 -3.27
N ALA A 98 1.57 -15.22 -2.69
CA ALA A 98 2.93 -15.41 -2.20
C ALA A 98 3.96 -15.25 -3.33
N TYR A 99 3.69 -15.89 -4.46
CA TYR A 99 4.55 -15.83 -5.65
C TYR A 99 4.61 -14.41 -6.23
N LEU A 100 3.47 -13.74 -6.35
CA LEU A 100 3.39 -12.38 -6.90
C LEU A 100 4.07 -11.35 -6.00
N ALA A 101 3.94 -11.45 -4.68
CA ALA A 101 4.59 -10.54 -3.74
C ALA A 101 6.13 -10.65 -3.82
N ASP A 102 6.64 -11.87 -3.93
CA ASP A 102 8.08 -12.13 -4.07
C ASP A 102 8.59 -11.61 -5.43
N LYS A 103 7.86 -11.88 -6.51
CA LYS A 103 8.20 -11.36 -7.85
C LYS A 103 8.13 -9.84 -7.92
N ALA A 104 7.16 -9.22 -7.25
CA ALA A 104 7.07 -7.76 -7.18
C ALA A 104 8.26 -7.15 -6.43
N ALA A 105 8.74 -7.80 -5.37
CA ALA A 105 9.95 -7.38 -4.68
C ALA A 105 11.18 -7.44 -5.61
N ASP A 106 11.35 -8.55 -6.34
CA ASP A 106 12.44 -8.71 -7.31
C ASP A 106 12.38 -7.69 -8.45
N TRP A 107 11.19 -7.45 -9.03
CA TRP A 107 11.01 -6.43 -10.08
C TRP A 107 11.25 -5.01 -9.56
N GLY A 108 10.91 -4.76 -8.30
CA GLY A 108 11.14 -3.49 -7.65
C GLY A 108 12.61 -3.16 -7.41
N GLU A 109 13.53 -4.12 -7.51
CA GLU A 109 14.98 -3.89 -7.47
C GLU A 109 15.56 -3.66 -8.88
N MET A 110 14.82 -4.01 -9.93
CA MET A 110 15.29 -3.89 -11.31
C MET A 110 15.04 -2.48 -11.89
N PRO A 111 15.96 -1.97 -12.73
CA PRO A 111 15.67 -0.85 -13.62
C PRO A 111 14.51 -1.18 -14.58
N LEU A 112 13.65 -0.19 -14.84
CA LEU A 112 12.43 -0.35 -15.66
C LEU A 112 12.69 -1.00 -17.03
N HIS A 113 13.75 -0.59 -17.73
CA HIS A 113 14.10 -1.10 -19.05
C HIS A 113 14.47 -2.60 -19.03
N LEU A 114 15.18 -3.07 -17.99
CA LEU A 114 15.52 -4.48 -17.84
C LEU A 114 14.28 -5.33 -17.53
N TRP A 115 13.41 -4.81 -16.66
CA TRP A 115 12.14 -5.48 -16.36
C TRP A 115 11.26 -5.61 -17.60
N LEU A 116 11.07 -4.53 -18.37
CA LEU A 116 10.27 -4.54 -19.60
C LEU A 116 10.73 -5.60 -20.60
N ARG A 117 12.05 -5.71 -20.81
CA ARG A 117 12.64 -6.72 -21.69
C ARG A 117 12.39 -8.17 -21.21
N SER A 118 12.27 -8.37 -19.91
CA SER A 118 12.01 -9.70 -19.32
C SER A 118 10.53 -10.11 -19.39
N VAL A 119 9.61 -9.14 -19.39
CA VAL A 119 8.15 -9.39 -19.32
C VAL A 119 7.49 -9.32 -20.70
N VAL A 120 7.95 -8.42 -21.57
CA VAL A 120 7.38 -8.22 -22.89
C VAL A 120 8.12 -9.12 -23.88
N LYS A 121 7.39 -10.04 -24.52
CA LYS A 121 7.95 -10.95 -25.54
C LYS A 121 8.06 -10.32 -26.93
N ASP A 122 7.37 -9.21 -27.16
CA ASP A 122 7.38 -8.49 -28.42
C ASP A 122 8.49 -7.43 -28.43
N THR A 123 9.56 -7.73 -29.16
CA THR A 123 10.73 -6.86 -29.30
C THR A 123 10.41 -5.53 -29.99
N ALA A 124 9.39 -5.47 -30.87
CA ALA A 124 8.99 -4.24 -31.54
C ALA A 124 8.27 -3.28 -30.59
N ALA A 125 7.42 -3.80 -29.71
CA ALA A 125 6.77 -3.02 -28.67
C ALA A 125 7.77 -2.44 -27.64
N ILE A 126 8.84 -3.18 -27.32
CA ILE A 126 9.92 -2.71 -26.43
C ILE A 126 10.70 -1.56 -27.06
N ALA A 127 11.08 -1.68 -28.35
CA ALA A 127 11.87 -0.65 -29.02
C ALA A 127 11.15 0.71 -29.06
N MET A 128 9.85 0.70 -29.37
CA MET A 128 9.00 1.91 -29.36
C MET A 128 8.90 2.53 -27.95
N LEU A 129 8.82 1.69 -26.92
CA LEU A 129 8.74 2.15 -25.53
C LEU A 129 10.09 2.69 -25.03
N GLU A 130 11.23 2.09 -25.42
CA GLU A 130 12.58 2.58 -25.12
C GLU A 130 12.89 3.92 -25.80
N GLU A 131 12.36 4.15 -27.00
CA GLU A 131 12.41 5.44 -27.70
C GLU A 131 11.57 6.50 -26.97
N LEU A 132 10.33 6.16 -26.57
CA LEU A 132 9.44 7.04 -25.82
C LEU A 132 10.01 7.40 -24.43
N LEU A 133 10.67 6.44 -23.77
CA LEU A 133 11.34 6.63 -22.49
C LEU A 133 12.70 7.35 -22.60
N GLY A 134 13.14 7.70 -23.83
CA GLY A 134 14.35 8.48 -24.07
C GLY A 134 15.67 7.71 -23.86
N SER A 135 15.60 6.39 -23.66
CA SER A 135 16.76 5.52 -23.45
C SER A 135 17.51 5.14 -24.73
N GLY A 136 17.01 5.52 -25.92
CA GLY A 136 17.61 5.21 -27.22
C GLY A 136 18.56 6.26 -27.81
N ALA A 137 18.72 7.45 -27.22
CA ALA A 137 19.42 8.58 -27.86
C ALA A 137 20.78 8.96 -27.24
N LYS A 138 21.33 8.17 -26.31
CA LYS A 138 22.66 8.41 -25.71
C LYS A 138 23.55 7.18 -25.83
N GLY A 139 24.03 6.93 -27.04
CA GLY A 139 24.98 5.86 -27.32
C GLY A 139 25.83 6.03 -28.59
N ASP A 140 25.69 7.13 -29.33
CA ASP A 140 26.43 7.32 -30.59
C ASP A 140 26.93 8.77 -30.78
N ALA A 141 27.59 9.29 -29.75
CA ALA A 141 28.34 10.54 -29.80
C ALA A 141 29.73 10.33 -29.22
N ALA A 142 30.45 9.33 -29.74
CA ALA A 142 31.89 9.15 -29.54
C ALA A 142 32.48 8.25 -30.61
N ARG A 143 32.47 8.70 -31.88
CA ARG A 143 33.51 8.37 -32.85
C ARG A 143 33.59 9.41 -33.96
#